data_AF-A0A7W1NEG6-F1
#
_entry.id   AF-A0A7W1NEG6-F1
#
_cell.length_a   1.000
_cell.length_b   1.000
_cell.length_c   1.000
_cell.angle_alpha   90.00
_cell.angle_beta   90.00
_cell.angle_gamma   90.00
#
_symmetry.space_group_name_H-M   'P 1'
#
loop_
_entity.id
_entity.type
_entity.pdbx_description
1 polymer ?
#
loop_
_entity_poly.entity_id
_entity_poly.type
_entity_poly.pdbx_seq_one_letter_code
_entity_poly.pdbx_strand_id
1 'polypeptide(L)'
;MRAQNWSMTILGYRRHQRRAAAMVGVSNMSTHDVMRFAEALSLYTGWLHADGSQPQLEGVRAQRPTWVALAELFADRRIAKTEGVTSGSLVFVAAVPAAGQPPSDRPLAQWADEQRLPWVEVVDNEIAYWGGLDDAQVDRLLAWFCCQRPLDGDWRTTRFDPATAARVRAGLFDHGWTRNLELARPGKKPTCELWGGVHQACILDHRQAPVPSLAHHGMRLTLADSMWTGKDIAERCVLSDETGKIVAS
;
A
#
# COMPACT_ATOMS: atom_id res chain seq x y z
N MET A 1 13.05 14.64 -17.59
CA MET A 1 13.11 14.59 -16.11
C MET A 1 11.70 14.28 -15.64
N ARG A 2 11.43 13.01 -15.28
CA ARG A 2 10.07 12.51 -15.02
C ARG A 2 9.50 13.23 -13.79
N ALA A 3 8.24 13.65 -13.89
CA ALA A 3 7.50 14.31 -12.82
C ALA A 3 7.74 13.56 -11.51
N GLN A 4 8.30 14.24 -10.51
CA GLN A 4 8.29 13.72 -9.14
C GLN A 4 6.83 13.37 -8.80
N ASN A 5 6.55 12.17 -8.34
CA ASN A 5 5.20 11.81 -7.88
C ASN A 5 4.95 12.60 -6.59
N TRP A 6 4.23 13.72 -6.72
CA TRP A 6 3.95 14.66 -5.63
C TRP A 6 2.89 14.13 -4.66
N SER A 7 2.16 13.07 -5.03
CA SER A 7 1.12 12.45 -4.23
C SER A 7 1.28 10.93 -4.16
N MET A 8 0.90 10.39 -3.01
CA MET A 8 0.68 8.96 -2.80
C MET A 8 -0.78 8.75 -2.42
N THR A 9 -1.34 7.60 -2.78
CA THR A 9 -2.74 7.27 -2.51
C THR A 9 -2.87 5.88 -1.92
N ILE A 10 -3.79 5.73 -0.98
CA ILE A 10 -4.19 4.46 -0.39
C ILE A 10 -5.72 4.33 -0.44
N LEU A 11 -6.24 3.21 -0.93
CA LEU A 11 -7.67 3.00 -1.14
C LEU A 11 -8.08 1.60 -0.67
N GLY A 12 -9.13 1.54 0.14
CA GLY A 12 -9.76 0.29 0.55
C GLY A 12 -10.83 -0.14 -0.46
N TYR A 13 -10.79 -1.41 -0.85
CA TYR A 13 -11.83 -2.08 -1.63
C TYR A 13 -12.58 -3.02 -0.69
N ARG A 14 -13.90 -2.82 -0.59
CA ARG A 14 -14.78 -3.73 0.15
C ARG A 14 -14.87 -5.07 -0.57
N ARG A 15 -15.26 -6.11 0.18
CA ARG A 15 -15.52 -7.44 -0.38
C ARG A 15 -16.44 -7.32 -1.60
N HIS A 16 -16.13 -8.10 -2.64
CA HIS A 16 -16.83 -8.19 -3.92
C HIS A 16 -16.72 -6.98 -4.86
N GLN A 17 -16.06 -5.89 -4.47
CA GLN A 17 -15.77 -4.80 -5.41
C GLN A 17 -14.69 -5.21 -6.43
N ARG A 18 -13.68 -5.97 -5.97
CA ARG A 18 -12.58 -6.46 -6.82
C ARG A 18 -12.29 -7.95 -6.62
N ARG A 19 -12.43 -8.45 -5.39
CA ARG A 19 -12.15 -9.83 -4.99
C ARG A 19 -13.11 -10.28 -3.89
N ALA A 20 -13.04 -11.55 -3.49
CA ALA A 20 -13.89 -12.09 -2.42
C ALA A 20 -13.50 -11.51 -1.04
N ALA A 21 -12.22 -11.21 -0.83
CA ALA A 21 -11.74 -10.51 0.35
C ALA A 21 -11.77 -8.98 0.21
N ALA A 22 -11.74 -8.28 1.35
CA ALA A 22 -11.45 -6.86 1.36
C ALA A 22 -9.96 -6.67 1.02
N MET A 23 -9.64 -5.58 0.34
CA MET A 23 -8.29 -5.29 -0.12
C MET A 23 -7.92 -3.83 0.15
N VAL A 24 -6.62 -3.55 0.18
CA VAL A 24 -6.08 -2.19 0.26
C VAL A 24 -5.07 -1.99 -0.86
N GLY A 25 -5.37 -1.08 -1.78
CA GLY A 25 -4.44 -0.64 -2.83
C GLY A 25 -3.61 0.54 -2.36
N VAL A 26 -2.31 0.53 -2.64
CA VAL A 26 -1.36 1.59 -2.30
C VAL A 26 -0.53 1.93 -3.53
N SER A 27 -0.47 3.22 -3.91
CA SER A 27 0.43 3.68 -4.97
C SER A 27 1.81 4.01 -4.42
N ASN A 28 2.80 3.98 -5.31
CA ASN A 28 4.22 4.22 -5.00
C ASN A 28 4.78 3.27 -3.93
N MET A 29 4.39 2.00 -3.95
CA MET A 29 4.96 0.96 -3.07
C MET A 29 5.72 -0.06 -3.92
N SER A 30 7.05 0.04 -3.93
CA SER A 30 7.91 -0.83 -4.73
C SER A 30 7.86 -2.28 -4.24
N THR A 31 8.23 -3.23 -5.10
CA THR A 31 8.38 -4.66 -4.75
C THR A 31 9.29 -4.83 -3.52
N HIS A 32 10.38 -4.06 -3.45
CA HIS A 32 11.26 -4.07 -2.29
C HIS A 32 10.54 -3.61 -1.02
N ASP A 33 9.80 -2.50 -1.07
CA ASP A 33 9.07 -1.98 0.10
C ASP A 33 7.95 -2.92 0.52
N VAL A 34 7.24 -3.52 -0.44
CA VAL A 34 6.23 -4.55 -0.21
C VAL A 34 6.82 -5.74 0.55
N MET A 35 7.91 -6.32 0.08
CA MET A 35 8.49 -7.51 0.71
C MET A 35 9.08 -7.19 2.08
N ARG A 36 9.65 -6.00 2.27
CA ARG A 36 10.09 -5.53 3.60
C ARG A 36 8.94 -5.28 4.55
N PHE A 37 7.81 -4.80 4.04
CA PHE A 37 6.60 -4.64 4.83
C PHE A 37 6.01 -6.00 5.22
N ALA A 38 5.97 -6.96 4.30
CA ALA A 38 5.54 -8.33 4.57
C ALA A 38 6.39 -9.01 5.67
N GLU A 39 7.73 -8.92 5.61
CA GLU A 39 8.61 -9.41 6.68
C GLU A 39 8.28 -8.79 8.04
N ALA A 40 8.05 -7.47 8.07
CA ALA A 40 7.73 -6.75 9.31
C ALA A 40 6.33 -7.09 9.86
N LEU A 41 5.43 -7.62 9.02
CA LEU A 41 4.16 -8.23 9.43
C LEU A 41 4.29 -9.70 9.82
N SER A 42 5.51 -10.25 9.88
CA SER A 42 5.79 -11.65 10.15
C SER A 42 5.27 -12.63 9.08
N LEU A 43 5.13 -12.16 7.84
CA LEU A 43 4.69 -12.95 6.69
C LEU A 43 5.92 -13.54 5.97
N TYR A 44 6.70 -14.36 6.67
CA TYR A 44 8.07 -14.72 6.26
C TYR A 44 8.18 -15.71 5.10
N THR A 45 7.21 -16.59 4.92
CA THR A 45 7.24 -17.67 3.94
C THR A 45 5.93 -17.76 3.17
N GLY A 46 5.99 -18.27 1.95
CA GLY A 46 4.79 -18.39 1.15
C GLY A 46 5.01 -18.80 -0.29
N TRP A 47 3.95 -18.66 -1.08
CA TRP A 47 3.97 -18.91 -2.52
C TRP A 47 4.17 -17.59 -3.26
N LEU A 48 5.12 -17.57 -4.19
CA LEU A 48 5.43 -16.45 -5.05
C LEU A 48 5.14 -16.81 -6.50
N HIS A 49 4.38 -15.97 -7.19
CA HIS A 49 4.16 -16.03 -8.62
C HIS A 49 4.57 -14.72 -9.25
N ALA A 50 5.30 -14.78 -10.36
CA ALA A 50 5.72 -13.61 -11.11
C ALA A 50 5.32 -13.77 -12.58
N ASP A 51 4.74 -12.71 -13.13
CA ASP A 51 4.38 -12.60 -14.53
C ASP A 51 5.04 -11.35 -15.14
N GLY A 52 5.38 -11.43 -16.42
CA GLY A 52 6.13 -10.40 -17.15
C GLY A 52 7.62 -10.35 -16.84
N SER A 53 8.26 -9.25 -17.23
CA SER A 53 9.70 -9.05 -17.05
C SER A 53 9.99 -8.59 -15.62
N GLN A 54 10.43 -9.52 -14.77
CA GLN A 54 10.81 -9.25 -13.39
C GLN A 54 12.32 -9.51 -13.21
N PRO A 55 13.19 -8.62 -13.73
CA PRO A 55 14.64 -8.80 -13.67
C PRO A 55 15.18 -8.90 -12.24
N GLN A 56 14.42 -8.40 -11.25
CA GLN A 56 14.77 -8.56 -9.85
C GLN A 56 14.71 -10.03 -9.38
N LEU A 57 13.80 -10.87 -9.90
CA LEU A 57 13.53 -12.23 -9.37
C LEU A 57 14.29 -13.33 -10.12
N GLU A 58 15.61 -13.24 -10.21
CA GLU A 58 16.43 -14.26 -10.86
C GLU A 58 16.21 -15.66 -10.21
N GLY A 59 15.86 -16.66 -11.04
CA GLY A 59 15.59 -18.04 -10.61
C GLY A 59 14.15 -18.34 -10.17
N VAL A 60 13.26 -17.35 -10.04
CA VAL A 60 11.82 -17.61 -9.95
C VAL A 60 11.32 -17.94 -11.34
N ARG A 61 11.01 -19.21 -11.61
CA ARG A 61 10.55 -19.64 -12.94
C ARG A 61 9.25 -18.91 -13.25
N ALA A 62 9.23 -18.15 -14.35
CA ALA A 62 8.02 -17.58 -14.90
C ALA A 62 6.93 -18.67 -15.02
N GLN A 63 5.69 -18.30 -14.72
CA GLN A 63 4.47 -19.11 -14.93
C GLN A 63 4.11 -20.19 -13.89
N ARG A 64 4.89 -20.43 -12.82
CA ARG A 64 4.44 -21.35 -11.73
C ARG A 64 4.70 -20.78 -10.33
N PRO A 65 3.73 -20.88 -9.40
CA PRO A 65 3.96 -20.53 -8.01
C PRO A 65 5.14 -21.31 -7.43
N THR A 66 6.07 -20.59 -6.82
CA THR A 66 7.29 -21.12 -6.22
C THR A 66 7.24 -20.86 -4.72
N TRP A 67 7.56 -21.87 -3.91
CA TRP A 67 7.68 -21.68 -2.47
C TRP A 67 8.94 -20.87 -2.17
N VAL A 68 8.83 -19.83 -1.35
CA VAL A 68 9.94 -18.93 -1.01
C VAL A 68 9.94 -18.59 0.47
N ALA A 69 11.12 -18.26 0.99
CA ALA A 69 11.31 -17.52 2.23
C ALA A 69 11.82 -16.11 1.91
N LEU A 70 11.18 -15.08 2.46
CA LEU A 70 11.55 -13.68 2.19
C LEU A 70 12.99 -13.36 2.59
N ALA A 71 13.45 -13.92 3.72
CA ALA A 71 14.81 -13.74 4.19
C ALA A 71 15.86 -14.24 3.17
N GLU A 72 15.59 -15.36 2.50
CA GLU A 72 16.46 -15.90 1.45
C GLU A 72 16.46 -15.01 0.21
N LEU A 73 15.28 -14.53 -0.22
CA LEU A 73 15.18 -13.60 -1.36
C LEU A 73 15.96 -12.31 -1.13
N PHE A 74 15.96 -11.78 0.10
CA PHE A 74 16.77 -10.61 0.46
C PHE A 74 18.27 -10.92 0.57
N ALA A 75 18.64 -12.06 1.16
CA ALA A 75 20.04 -12.48 1.30
C ALA A 75 20.70 -12.66 -0.08
N ASP A 76 19.97 -13.27 -1.02
CA ASP A 76 20.40 -13.50 -2.39
C ASP A 76 20.34 -12.24 -3.27
N ARG A 77 19.91 -11.08 -2.72
CA ARG A 77 19.70 -9.82 -3.45
C ARG A 77 18.72 -9.94 -4.64
N ARG A 78 17.86 -10.97 -4.65
CA ARG A 78 16.77 -11.15 -5.62
C ARG A 78 15.62 -10.17 -5.42
N ILE A 79 15.66 -9.39 -4.35
CA ILE A 79 14.80 -8.22 -4.18
C ILE A 79 15.74 -7.03 -3.96
N ALA A 80 16.25 -6.49 -5.07
CA ALA A 80 17.01 -5.25 -5.04
C ALA A 80 16.06 -4.06 -4.99
N LYS A 81 16.48 -2.97 -4.33
CA LYS A 81 15.78 -1.68 -4.44
C LYS A 81 16.04 -1.13 -5.84
N THR A 82 15.12 -1.38 -6.76
CA THR A 82 15.17 -0.86 -8.12
C THR A 82 14.29 0.39 -8.21
N GLU A 83 14.84 1.47 -8.74
CA GLU A 83 14.06 2.63 -9.17
C GLU A 83 13.68 2.42 -10.64
N GLY A 84 12.39 2.44 -10.95
CA GLY A 84 11.90 2.36 -12.32
C GLY A 84 10.67 1.47 -12.49
N VAL A 85 9.93 1.75 -13.56
CA VAL A 85 8.78 0.97 -14.01
C VAL A 85 9.32 -0.29 -14.69
N THR A 86 9.15 -1.44 -14.05
CA THR A 86 9.35 -2.75 -14.68
C THR A 86 7.98 -3.27 -15.06
N SER A 87 7.73 -3.59 -16.33
CA SER A 87 6.42 -4.10 -16.73
C SER A 87 6.23 -5.55 -16.26
N GLY A 88 5.23 -5.76 -15.40
CA GLY A 88 4.89 -7.08 -14.90
C GLY A 88 4.17 -7.05 -13.55
N SER A 89 3.71 -8.21 -13.11
CA SER A 89 3.12 -8.39 -11.79
C SER A 89 3.85 -9.44 -10.97
N LEU A 90 3.79 -9.28 -9.65
CA LEU A 90 4.24 -10.26 -8.68
C LEU A 90 3.10 -10.48 -7.69
N VAL A 91 2.82 -11.73 -7.35
CA VAL A 91 1.89 -12.09 -6.27
C VAL A 91 2.63 -12.92 -5.25
N PHE A 92 2.61 -12.48 -3.99
CA PHE A 92 3.09 -13.25 -2.84
C PHE A 92 1.91 -13.57 -1.92
N VAL A 93 1.77 -14.84 -1.56
CA VAL A 93 0.78 -15.32 -0.58
C VAL A 93 1.50 -15.89 0.61
N ALA A 94 1.30 -15.27 1.76
CA ALA A 94 1.87 -15.74 3.02
C ALA A 94 1.17 -17.04 3.43
N ALA A 95 1.92 -18.12 3.56
CA ALA A 95 1.37 -19.44 3.83
C ALA A 95 2.32 -20.28 4.68
N VAL A 96 1.77 -21.33 5.28
CA VAL A 96 2.52 -22.41 5.92
C VAL A 96 2.44 -23.67 5.07
N PRO A 97 3.40 -24.61 5.15
CA PRO A 97 3.40 -25.82 4.31
C PRO A 97 2.11 -26.65 4.39
N ALA A 98 1.42 -26.62 5.55
CA ALA A 98 0.14 -27.31 5.74
C ALA A 98 -1.01 -26.77 4.87
N ALA A 99 -0.91 -25.55 4.33
CA ALA A 99 -1.90 -24.99 3.40
C ALA A 99 -1.85 -25.67 2.01
N GLY A 100 -0.81 -26.47 1.75
CA GLY A 100 -0.64 -27.18 0.48
C GLY A 100 -0.17 -26.28 -0.66
N GLN A 101 -0.06 -26.88 -1.84
CA GLN A 101 0.33 -26.20 -3.06
C GLN A 101 -0.89 -25.52 -3.70
N PRO A 102 -0.78 -24.26 -4.17
CA PRO A 102 -1.85 -23.60 -4.90
C PRO A 102 -2.16 -24.37 -6.19
N PRO A 103 -3.44 -24.51 -6.55
CA PRO A 103 -3.83 -25.17 -7.78
C PRO A 103 -3.43 -24.33 -9.00
N SER A 104 -3.12 -24.97 -10.12
CA SER A 104 -2.68 -24.30 -11.35
C SER A 104 -3.83 -23.78 -12.21
N ASP A 105 -5.07 -24.04 -11.82
CA ASP A 105 -6.30 -23.73 -12.59
C ASP A 105 -6.86 -22.33 -12.33
N ARG A 106 -6.30 -21.58 -11.36
CA ARG A 106 -6.79 -20.27 -10.96
C ARG A 106 -5.66 -19.33 -10.51
N PRO A 107 -5.89 -18.01 -10.49
CA PRO A 107 -4.92 -17.05 -9.99
C PRO A 107 -4.54 -17.27 -8.52
N LEU A 108 -3.27 -17.03 -8.19
CA LEU A 108 -2.72 -17.29 -6.85
C LEU A 108 -3.45 -16.48 -5.74
N ALA A 109 -3.78 -15.22 -5.99
CA ALA A 109 -4.53 -14.38 -5.04
C ALA A 109 -5.97 -14.91 -4.78
N GLN A 110 -6.60 -15.53 -5.79
CA GLN A 110 -7.92 -16.13 -5.61
C GLN A 110 -7.84 -17.35 -4.68
N TRP A 111 -6.83 -18.20 -4.85
CA TRP A 111 -6.59 -19.31 -3.93
C TRP A 111 -6.32 -18.80 -2.50
N ALA A 112 -5.56 -17.71 -2.35
CA ALA A 112 -5.31 -17.10 -1.04
C ALA A 112 -6.61 -16.64 -0.36
N ASP A 113 -7.52 -16.00 -1.09
CA ASP A 113 -8.83 -15.58 -0.58
C ASP A 113 -9.66 -16.79 -0.10
N GLU A 114 -9.68 -17.88 -0.87
CA GLU A 114 -10.37 -19.13 -0.51
C GLU A 114 -9.82 -19.74 0.79
N GLN A 115 -8.50 -19.66 0.99
CA GLN A 115 -7.80 -20.13 2.19
C GLN A 115 -7.77 -19.10 3.33
N ARG A 116 -8.29 -17.89 3.11
CA ARG A 116 -8.22 -16.74 4.04
C ARG A 116 -6.78 -16.41 4.46
N LEU A 117 -5.85 -16.48 3.52
CA LEU A 117 -4.44 -16.18 3.72
C LEU A 117 -4.13 -14.72 3.33
N PRO A 118 -3.24 -14.02 4.07
CA PRO A 118 -2.73 -12.73 3.65
C PRO A 118 -1.94 -12.83 2.35
N TRP A 119 -2.12 -11.86 1.46
CA TRP A 119 -1.42 -11.81 0.20
C TRP A 119 -1.16 -10.39 -0.27
N VAL A 120 -0.23 -10.24 -1.20
CA VAL A 120 0.06 -8.98 -1.87
C VAL A 120 0.33 -9.21 -3.35
N GLU A 121 -0.27 -8.37 -4.19
CA GLU A 121 0.02 -8.25 -5.61
C GLU A 121 0.71 -6.92 -5.86
N VAL A 122 1.89 -6.96 -6.48
CA VAL A 122 2.62 -5.78 -6.92
C VAL A 122 2.50 -5.69 -8.43
N VAL A 123 2.05 -4.55 -8.95
CA VAL A 123 1.92 -4.27 -10.38
C VAL A 123 2.88 -3.15 -10.76
N ASP A 124 3.66 -3.42 -11.80
CA ASP A 124 4.62 -2.51 -12.42
C ASP A 124 5.64 -1.89 -11.47
N ASN A 125 5.91 -2.56 -10.34
CA ASN A 125 6.77 -2.11 -9.25
C ASN A 125 6.32 -0.75 -8.63
N GLU A 126 5.05 -0.39 -8.80
CA GLU A 126 4.52 0.91 -8.39
C GLU A 126 3.26 0.79 -7.54
N ILE A 127 2.42 -0.22 -7.80
CA ILE A 127 1.16 -0.42 -7.08
C ILE A 127 1.24 -1.70 -6.27
N ALA A 128 0.85 -1.64 -5.00
CA ALA A 128 0.65 -2.81 -4.17
C ALA A 128 -0.84 -2.97 -3.81
N TYR A 129 -1.40 -4.15 -4.03
CA TYR A 129 -2.71 -4.55 -3.56
C TYR A 129 -2.56 -5.61 -2.48
N TRP A 130 -2.89 -5.24 -1.25
CA TRP A 130 -2.88 -6.14 -0.10
C TRP A 130 -4.26 -6.74 0.12
N GLY A 131 -4.34 -8.06 0.28
CA GLY A 131 -5.57 -8.78 0.61
C GLY A 131 -5.40 -9.65 1.84
N GLY A 132 -6.52 -9.96 2.52
CA GLY A 132 -6.50 -10.83 3.69
C GLY A 132 -5.82 -10.24 4.93
N LEU A 133 -5.61 -8.91 4.97
CA LEU A 133 -5.11 -8.22 6.15
C LEU A 133 -6.21 -8.05 7.21
N ASP A 134 -5.84 -8.20 8.48
CA ASP A 134 -6.69 -7.79 9.60
C ASP A 134 -6.58 -6.28 9.88
N ASP A 135 -7.43 -5.76 10.77
CA ASP A 135 -7.46 -4.34 11.15
C ASP A 135 -6.10 -3.84 11.67
N ALA A 136 -5.38 -4.65 12.43
CA ALA A 136 -4.09 -4.26 12.99
C ALA A 136 -3.03 -4.15 11.88
N GLN A 137 -3.02 -5.09 10.93
CA GLN A 137 -2.14 -5.05 9.76
C GLN A 137 -2.48 -3.89 8.83
N VAL A 138 -3.77 -3.56 8.66
CA VAL A 138 -4.22 -2.36 7.93
C VAL A 138 -3.71 -1.08 8.61
N ASP A 139 -3.79 -0.99 9.94
CA ASP A 139 -3.22 0.15 10.69
C ASP A 139 -1.73 0.30 10.48
N ARG A 140 -0.99 -0.82 10.37
CA ARG A 140 0.44 -0.80 10.07
C ARG A 140 0.73 -0.34 8.65
N LEU A 141 -0.11 -0.70 7.69
CA LEU A 141 0.02 -0.24 6.30
C LEU A 141 -0.27 1.27 6.20
N LEU A 142 -1.27 1.75 6.93
CA LEU A 142 -1.55 3.18 7.06
C LEU A 142 -0.39 3.93 7.73
N ALA A 143 0.25 3.34 8.75
CA ALA A 143 1.42 3.93 9.39
C ALA A 143 2.62 3.99 8.43
N TRP A 144 2.87 2.91 7.67
CA TRP A 144 3.85 2.91 6.59
C TRP A 144 3.57 4.05 5.61
N PHE A 145 2.33 4.15 5.12
CA PHE A 145 1.90 5.19 4.18
C PHE A 145 2.15 6.60 4.71
N CYS A 146 1.83 6.87 5.99
CA CYS A 146 2.02 8.18 6.61
C CYS A 146 3.49 8.51 6.84
N CYS A 147 4.35 7.52 7.12
CA CYS A 147 5.76 7.73 7.43
C CYS A 147 6.68 7.79 6.20
N GLN A 148 6.18 7.51 4.99
CA GLN A 148 6.98 7.65 3.78
C GLN A 148 7.50 9.07 3.61
N ARG A 149 8.56 9.23 2.80
CA ARG A 149 9.13 10.54 2.40
C ARG A 149 8.03 11.59 2.18
N PRO A 150 8.24 12.85 2.58
CA PRO A 150 9.47 13.42 3.14
C PRO A 150 9.63 13.25 4.66
N LEU A 151 8.72 12.54 5.34
CA LEU A 151 8.78 12.41 6.80
C LEU A 151 9.87 11.44 7.27
N ASP A 152 10.11 10.37 6.49
CA ASP A 152 11.10 9.32 6.75
C ASP A 152 11.07 8.78 8.20
N GLY A 153 9.86 8.68 8.75
CA GLY A 153 9.63 8.14 10.09
C GLY A 153 9.78 6.62 10.11
N ASP A 154 10.21 6.06 11.25
CA ASP A 154 10.18 4.61 11.42
C ASP A 154 8.76 4.11 11.73
N TRP A 155 8.01 3.81 10.67
CA TRP A 155 6.65 3.31 10.77
C TRP A 155 6.51 2.07 11.66
N ARG A 156 7.58 1.28 11.83
CA ARG A 156 7.57 0.06 12.65
C ARG A 156 7.41 0.37 14.13
N THR A 157 7.88 1.52 14.58
CA THR A 157 7.75 1.94 15.98
C THR A 157 6.57 2.89 16.19
N THR A 158 5.95 3.40 15.12
CA THR A 158 4.76 4.25 15.22
C THR A 158 3.45 3.48 15.25
N ARG A 159 2.42 4.08 15.85
CA ARG A 159 1.03 3.61 15.84
C ARG A 159 0.06 4.79 15.79
N PHE A 160 -1.21 4.54 15.49
CA PHE A 160 -2.25 5.55 15.66
C PHE A 160 -2.82 5.49 17.08
N ASP A 161 -3.24 6.63 17.60
CA ASP A 161 -4.24 6.68 18.65
C ASP A 161 -5.51 5.91 18.20
N PRO A 162 -6.18 5.12 19.06
CA PRO A 162 -7.31 4.27 18.66
C PRO A 162 -8.46 5.02 17.95
N ALA A 163 -8.80 6.23 18.40
CA ALA A 163 -9.87 7.02 17.78
C ALA A 163 -9.46 7.51 16.39
N THR A 164 -8.21 7.94 16.25
CA THR A 164 -7.61 8.30 14.96
C THR A 164 -7.56 7.10 14.03
N ALA A 165 -7.13 5.93 14.52
CA ALA A 165 -7.03 4.69 13.74
C ALA A 165 -8.38 4.31 13.13
N ALA A 166 -9.43 4.28 13.95
CA ALA A 166 -10.79 3.96 13.49
C ALA A 166 -11.28 4.92 12.39
N ARG A 167 -11.03 6.22 12.54
CA ARG A 167 -11.42 7.24 11.54
C ARG A 167 -10.65 7.10 10.24
N VAL A 168 -9.34 6.88 10.31
CA VAL A 168 -8.50 6.69 9.12
C VAL A 168 -8.90 5.40 8.39
N ARG A 169 -9.16 4.30 9.12
CA ARG A 169 -9.68 3.05 8.53
C ARG A 169 -11.05 3.21 7.90
N ALA A 170 -11.98 3.92 8.54
CA ALA A 170 -13.29 4.19 7.95
C ALA A 170 -13.15 4.96 6.62
N GLY A 171 -12.42 6.08 6.64
CA GLY A 171 -12.18 6.89 5.43
C GLY A 171 -11.43 6.12 4.33
N LEU A 172 -10.55 5.17 4.70
CA LEU A 172 -9.85 4.32 3.74
C LEU A 172 -10.82 3.55 2.83
N PHE A 173 -11.89 2.97 3.39
CA PHE A 173 -12.87 2.18 2.65
C PHE A 173 -14.07 2.99 2.13
N ASP A 174 -14.23 4.23 2.59
CA ASP A 174 -15.32 5.11 2.15
C ASP A 174 -14.91 5.98 0.96
N HIS A 175 -13.71 6.56 1.00
CA HIS A 175 -13.24 7.49 -0.03
C HIS A 175 -11.76 7.34 -0.39
N GLY A 176 -10.98 6.54 0.35
CA GLY A 176 -9.53 6.47 0.21
C GLY A 176 -8.82 7.74 0.67
N TRP A 177 -7.49 7.71 0.77
CA TRP A 177 -6.68 8.85 1.20
C TRP A 177 -5.60 9.16 0.18
N THR A 178 -5.55 10.42 -0.26
CA THR A 178 -4.43 11.01 -0.99
C THR A 178 -3.60 11.84 -0.03
N ARG A 179 -2.27 11.64 -0.06
CA ARG A 179 -1.28 12.41 0.69
C ARG A 179 -0.34 13.09 -0.29
N ASN A 180 -0.24 14.42 -0.23
CA ASN A 180 0.74 15.17 -1.02
C ASN A 180 2.03 15.41 -0.22
N LEU A 181 3.19 15.25 -0.85
CA LEU A 181 4.50 15.39 -0.24
C LEU A 181 4.78 16.81 0.27
N GLU A 182 4.26 17.84 -0.39
CA GLU A 182 4.40 19.26 0.03
C GLU A 182 3.59 19.59 1.29
N LEU A 183 2.56 18.79 1.60
CA LEU A 183 1.75 18.92 2.81
C LEU A 183 2.29 18.08 3.99
N ALA A 184 3.42 17.40 3.79
CA ALA A 184 4.12 16.68 4.83
C ALA A 184 5.30 17.53 5.36
N ARG A 185 5.30 17.80 6.67
CA ARG A 185 6.32 18.61 7.34
C ARG A 185 7.14 17.73 8.29
N PRO A 186 8.41 17.45 7.99
CA PRO A 186 9.30 16.78 8.92
C PRO A 186 9.69 17.72 10.09
N GLY A 187 10.29 17.18 11.15
CA GLY A 187 10.80 17.96 12.28
C GLY A 187 10.53 17.29 13.62
N LYS A 188 10.59 18.09 14.72
CA LYS A 188 10.38 17.58 16.09
C LYS A 188 8.97 17.02 16.32
N LYS A 189 7.98 17.54 15.60
CA LYS A 189 6.59 17.04 15.57
C LYS A 189 6.19 16.86 14.11
N PRO A 190 6.54 15.74 13.48
CA PRO A 190 6.20 15.49 12.09
C PRO A 190 4.69 15.58 11.87
N THR A 191 4.28 16.20 10.77
CA THR A 191 2.86 16.30 10.39
C THR A 191 2.66 15.92 8.94
N CYS A 192 1.53 15.33 8.60
CA CYS A 192 1.09 15.20 7.21
C CYS A 192 -0.42 15.40 7.11
N GLU A 193 -0.87 15.86 5.94
CA GLU A 193 -2.30 15.99 5.64
C GLU A 193 -2.74 14.86 4.72
N LEU A 194 -3.83 14.20 5.13
CA LEU A 194 -4.57 13.25 4.32
C LEU A 194 -5.82 13.94 3.79
N TRP A 195 -6.01 13.93 2.49
CA TRP A 195 -7.22 14.39 1.84
C TRP A 195 -7.97 13.18 1.30
N GLY A 196 -9.25 13.07 1.64
CA GLY A 196 -10.11 12.01 1.15
C GLY A 196 -10.25 12.07 -0.36
N GLY A 197 -10.41 10.92 -1.01
CA GLY A 197 -10.55 10.83 -2.46
C GLY A 197 -9.26 10.47 -3.20
N VAL A 198 -9.39 10.11 -4.47
CA VAL A 198 -8.31 9.66 -5.35
C VAL A 198 -8.28 10.53 -6.62
N HIS A 199 -7.12 11.12 -6.93
CA HIS A 199 -6.95 11.96 -8.12
C HIS A 199 -6.88 11.11 -9.41
N GLN A 200 -7.28 11.68 -10.55
CA GLN A 200 -7.45 10.96 -11.82
C GLN A 200 -6.16 10.35 -12.38
N ALA A 201 -5.02 11.04 -12.22
CA ALA A 201 -3.72 10.54 -12.62
C ALA A 201 -3.18 9.42 -11.70
N CYS A 202 -3.93 9.05 -10.64
CA CYS A 202 -3.58 7.93 -9.80
C CYS A 202 -3.71 6.64 -10.59
N ILE A 203 -2.67 5.82 -10.52
CA ILE A 203 -2.56 4.55 -11.24
C ILE A 203 -3.39 3.40 -10.62
N LEU A 204 -3.99 3.62 -9.43
CA LEU A 204 -4.90 2.64 -8.82
C LEU A 204 -6.19 2.53 -9.65
N ASP A 205 -6.86 1.37 -9.62
CA ASP A 205 -8.22 1.30 -10.15
C ASP A 205 -9.19 1.98 -9.17
N HIS A 206 -9.63 3.19 -9.49
CA HIS A 206 -10.36 4.05 -8.56
C HIS A 206 -11.62 4.66 -9.19
N ARG A 207 -12.17 4.08 -10.28
CA ARG A 207 -13.30 4.66 -11.04
C ARG A 207 -14.55 4.96 -10.20
N GLN A 208 -14.71 4.31 -9.05
CA GLN A 208 -15.84 4.50 -8.15
C GLN A 208 -15.51 5.37 -6.92
N ALA A 209 -14.24 5.68 -6.68
CA ALA A 209 -13.84 6.55 -5.57
C ALA A 209 -14.06 8.02 -5.95
N PRO A 210 -14.48 8.88 -4.99
CA PRO A 210 -14.58 10.30 -5.25
C PRO A 210 -13.19 10.90 -5.53
N VAL A 211 -13.16 11.95 -6.33
CA VAL A 211 -11.96 12.80 -6.44
C VAL A 211 -11.81 13.70 -5.20
N PRO A 212 -10.61 14.22 -4.88
CA PRO A 212 -10.36 14.96 -3.66
C PRO A 212 -11.30 16.14 -3.38
N SER A 213 -11.67 16.92 -4.40
CA SER A 213 -12.57 18.05 -4.24
C SER A 213 -13.99 17.65 -3.86
N LEU A 214 -14.43 16.44 -4.24
CA LEU A 214 -15.78 15.92 -3.98
C LEU A 214 -15.89 15.16 -2.66
N ALA A 215 -14.78 14.59 -2.18
CA ALA A 215 -14.78 13.85 -0.92
C ALA A 215 -15.02 14.77 0.28
N HIS A 216 -14.54 16.03 0.24
CA HIS A 216 -14.68 17.03 1.31
C HIS A 216 -14.22 16.56 2.71
N HIS A 217 -13.27 15.62 2.76
CA HIS A 217 -12.66 15.14 4.00
C HIS A 217 -11.17 15.48 4.01
N GLY A 218 -10.71 16.18 5.04
CA GLY A 218 -9.30 16.44 5.27
C GLY A 218 -8.94 16.11 6.71
N MET A 219 -7.81 15.45 6.92
CA MET A 219 -7.28 15.13 8.24
C MET A 219 -5.81 15.49 8.34
N ARG A 220 -5.46 16.34 9.30
CA ARG A 220 -4.07 16.62 9.66
C ARG A 220 -3.62 15.65 10.74
N LEU A 221 -2.65 14.83 10.40
CA LEU A 221 -2.00 13.90 11.32
C LEU A 221 -0.76 14.55 11.93
N THR A 222 -0.55 14.35 13.23
CA THR A 222 0.65 14.78 13.96
C THR A 222 1.24 13.60 14.70
N LEU A 223 2.55 13.38 14.54
CA LEU A 223 3.32 12.35 15.24
C LEU A 223 3.99 12.95 16.48
N ALA A 224 3.69 12.39 17.64
CA ALA A 224 4.39 12.66 18.90
C ALA A 224 4.50 11.36 19.70
N ASP A 225 5.66 11.12 20.32
CA ASP A 225 5.90 9.93 21.15
C ASP A 225 5.52 8.61 20.44
N SER A 226 5.89 8.51 19.16
CA SER A 226 5.58 7.39 18.27
C SER A 226 4.08 7.13 18.08
N MET A 227 3.23 8.12 18.32
CA MET A 227 1.78 8.03 18.18
C MET A 227 1.24 9.12 17.25
N TRP A 228 0.52 8.68 16.23
CA TRP A 228 -0.22 9.53 15.30
C TRP A 228 -1.56 9.92 15.91
N THR A 229 -1.84 11.22 15.91
CA THR A 229 -3.14 11.79 16.29
C THR A 229 -3.69 12.62 15.14
N GLY A 230 -5.01 12.59 14.94
CA GLY A 230 -5.67 13.25 13.80
C GLY A 230 -6.67 14.34 14.19
N LYS A 231 -6.61 15.47 13.49
CA LYS A 231 -7.60 16.55 13.56
C LYS A 231 -8.20 16.80 12.18
N ASP A 232 -9.51 17.05 12.12
CA ASP A 232 -10.15 17.43 10.86
C ASP A 232 -9.62 18.78 10.37
N ILE A 233 -9.53 18.89 9.06
CA ILE A 233 -9.20 20.12 8.33
C ILE A 233 -10.54 20.71 7.89
N ALA A 234 -10.83 21.94 8.28
CA ALA A 234 -12.10 22.61 7.95
C ALA A 234 -12.04 23.32 6.60
N GLU A 235 -10.83 23.53 6.09
CA GLU A 235 -10.52 24.19 4.84
C GLU A 235 -10.91 23.32 3.63
N ARG A 236 -11.04 23.97 2.46
CA ARG A 236 -11.25 23.25 1.20
C ARG A 236 -10.01 22.45 0.83
N CYS A 237 -10.22 21.33 0.14
CA CYS A 237 -9.13 20.54 -0.42
C CYS A 237 -8.28 21.40 -1.35
N VAL A 238 -6.96 21.39 -1.11
CA VAL A 238 -5.97 22.14 -1.91
C VAL A 238 -5.35 21.28 -3.01
N LEU A 239 -5.80 20.04 -3.18
CA LEU A 239 -5.28 19.13 -4.20
C LEU A 239 -6.07 19.24 -5.51
N SER A 240 -5.35 19.24 -6.62
CA SER A 240 -5.90 19.08 -7.96
C SER A 240 -6.52 17.69 -8.10
N ASP A 241 -7.77 17.62 -8.54
CA ASP A 241 -8.45 16.36 -8.83
C ASP A 241 -7.78 15.57 -9.96
N GLU A 242 -7.14 16.26 -10.90
CA GLU A 242 -6.46 15.62 -12.02
C GLU A 242 -5.13 15.02 -11.59
N THR A 243 -4.31 15.80 -10.88
CA THR A 243 -2.88 15.48 -10.72
C THR A 243 -2.46 15.16 -9.30
N GLY A 244 -3.30 15.44 -8.30
CA GLY A 244 -2.94 15.33 -6.88
C GLY A 244 -1.94 16.38 -6.40
N LYS A 245 -1.54 17.33 -7.24
CA LYS A 245 -0.65 18.46 -6.89
C LYS A 245 -1.40 19.56 -6.14
N ILE A 246 -0.68 20.39 -5.39
CA ILE A 246 -1.27 21.58 -4.78
C ILE A 246 -1.70 22.56 -5.89
N VAL A 247 -2.96 22.96 -5.88
CA VAL A 247 -3.43 24.10 -6.68
C VAL A 247 -3.07 25.36 -5.90
N ALA A 248 -2.24 26.22 -6.51
CA ALA A 248 -1.92 27.52 -5.94
C ALA A 248 -3.23 28.29 -5.73
N SER A 249 -3.48 28.67 -4.47
CA SER A 249 -4.58 29.55 -4.08
C SER A 249 -4.26 31.01 -4.41
#